data_AF-A0A5R8WJJ5-F1
#
_entry.id   AF-A0A5R8WJJ5-F1
#
_cell.length_a   1.000
_cell.length_b   1.000
_cell.length_c   1.000
_cell.angle_alpha   90.00
_cell.angle_beta   90.00
_cell.angle_gamma   90.00
#
_symmetry.space_group_name_H-M   'P 1'
#
loop_
_entity.id
_entity.type
_entity.pdbx_description
1 polymer ?
#
loop_
_entity_poly.entity_id
_entity_poly.type
_entity_poly.pdbx_seq_one_letter_code
_entity_poly.pdbx_strand_id
1 'polypeptide(L)'
;MNAQIDNLIASQYTTRQYGELEAVSMLFRQAFLTGLKSILNHNPWYRPNIKSRYNIRIGWIDKIPLAEFNSPVTGVNGATITQRVEIGDFMIILSENHLQRNPDDTIRYCENQRALIVQAKLSNQQNPTSPIGHIPPSGVNSTLKELALLSSWPSFDLYLASRSKTQILPNLNIPFDPQQSCFSGFYNKKWFCGQAANKAPCNLSLGEVIEKITNRNAGFVFNEVSPKNDWDKLIKSMVDICRIRNRPKHYINTAAPGRLLSAFTQLINDTQYEDLVLEEDNPAFPILFIDRYLIEGE
;
A
#
# COMPACT_ATOMS: atom_id res chain seq x y z
N MET A 1 14.24 13.08 7.89
CA MET A 1 13.09 13.39 7.00
C MET A 1 11.78 12.87 7.60
N ASN A 2 11.81 11.75 8.33
CA ASN A 2 10.67 11.22 9.11
C ASN A 2 9.82 12.27 9.86
N ALA A 3 10.41 13.18 10.65
CA ALA A 3 9.66 14.16 11.44
C ALA A 3 8.82 15.11 10.57
N GLN A 4 9.30 15.45 9.36
CA GLN A 4 8.52 16.26 8.41
C GLN A 4 7.31 15.46 7.88
N ILE A 5 7.50 14.16 7.61
CA ILE A 5 6.43 13.27 7.17
C ILE A 5 5.42 13.07 8.30
N ASP A 6 5.85 12.85 9.55
CA ASP A 6 4.94 12.70 10.68
C ASP A 6 4.12 13.96 10.96
N ASN A 7 4.72 15.15 10.80
CA ASN A 7 3.99 16.42 10.89
C ASN A 7 2.96 16.56 9.76
N LEU A 8 3.32 16.14 8.54
CA LEU A 8 2.39 16.12 7.40
C LEU A 8 1.24 15.12 7.61
N ILE A 9 1.52 13.95 8.16
CA ILE A 9 0.49 12.97 8.54
C ILE A 9 -0.46 13.60 9.57
N ALA A 10 0.09 14.16 10.65
CA ALA A 10 -0.71 14.74 11.73
C ALA A 10 -1.58 15.91 11.25
N SER A 11 -1.11 16.70 10.28
CA SER A 11 -1.87 17.82 9.72
C SER A 11 -3.08 17.40 8.89
N GLN A 12 -3.16 16.13 8.46
CA GLN A 12 -4.35 15.62 7.80
C GLN A 12 -5.52 15.46 8.76
N TYR A 13 -5.26 15.31 10.06
CA TYR A 13 -6.29 14.99 11.05
C TYR A 13 -6.69 16.19 11.91
N THR A 14 -7.98 16.33 12.18
CA THR A 14 -8.53 17.25 13.18
C THR A 14 -8.69 16.54 14.52
N THR A 15 -9.17 17.24 15.55
CA THR A 15 -9.33 16.69 16.92
C THR A 15 -10.54 15.77 17.08
N ARG A 16 -11.34 15.55 16.02
CA ARG A 16 -12.52 14.69 16.06
C ARG A 16 -12.13 13.21 16.10
N GLN A 17 -13.13 12.37 16.39
CA GLN A 17 -13.01 10.92 16.24
C GLN A 17 -13.12 10.51 14.76
N TYR A 18 -12.38 9.47 14.40
CA TYR A 18 -12.31 8.92 13.06
C TYR A 18 -12.71 7.44 13.10
N GLY A 19 -13.44 6.99 12.08
CA GLY A 19 -13.55 5.56 11.78
C GLY A 19 -12.22 5.00 11.23
N GLU A 20 -12.03 3.68 11.23
CA GLU A 20 -10.79 3.04 10.74
C GLU A 20 -10.49 3.41 9.28
N LEU A 21 -11.45 3.14 8.39
CA LEU A 21 -11.34 3.43 6.97
C LEU A 21 -11.19 4.93 6.70
N GLU A 22 -11.90 5.75 7.47
CA GLU A 22 -11.80 7.19 7.39
C GLU A 22 -10.42 7.68 7.81
N ALA A 23 -9.84 7.13 8.88
CA ALA A 23 -8.50 7.48 9.32
C ALA A 23 -7.46 7.11 8.25
N VAL A 24 -7.58 5.93 7.62
CA VAL A 24 -6.70 5.49 6.53
C VAL A 24 -6.84 6.41 5.33
N SER A 25 -8.07 6.76 4.92
CA SER A 25 -8.29 7.57 3.71
C SER A 25 -7.65 8.96 3.77
N MET A 26 -7.45 9.51 4.98
CA MET A 26 -6.71 10.77 5.16
C MET A 26 -5.27 10.70 4.63
N LEU A 27 -4.62 9.53 4.66
CA LEU A 27 -3.27 9.30 4.13
C LEU A 27 -3.21 9.27 2.60
N PHE A 28 -4.35 9.35 1.93
CA PHE A 28 -4.45 9.31 0.47
C PHE A 28 -5.11 10.57 -0.09
N ARG A 29 -5.30 11.60 0.73
CA ARG A 29 -5.79 12.91 0.29
C ARG A 29 -4.73 13.65 -0.49
N GLN A 30 -5.19 14.48 -1.42
CA GLN A 30 -4.34 15.33 -2.26
C GLN A 30 -3.29 16.11 -1.48
N ALA A 31 -3.69 16.71 -0.36
CA ALA A 31 -2.82 17.51 0.50
C ALA A 31 -1.66 16.69 1.06
N PHE A 32 -1.92 15.47 1.57
CA PHE A 32 -0.89 14.54 2.00
C PHE A 32 0.03 14.15 0.85
N LEU A 33 -0.52 13.72 -0.29
CA LEU A 33 0.27 13.21 -1.42
C LEU A 33 1.21 14.29 -1.99
N THR A 34 0.71 15.52 -2.12
CA THR A 34 1.48 16.67 -2.60
C THR A 34 2.55 17.08 -1.60
N GLY A 35 2.21 17.12 -0.31
CA GLY A 35 3.16 17.38 0.77
C GLY A 35 4.28 16.33 0.82
N LEU A 36 3.93 15.04 0.66
CA LEU A 36 4.89 13.94 0.69
C LEU A 36 5.85 14.03 -0.49
N LYS A 37 5.32 14.24 -1.72
CA LYS A 37 6.12 14.50 -2.92
C LYS A 37 7.09 15.66 -2.71
N SER A 38 6.62 16.75 -2.09
CA SER A 38 7.47 17.90 -1.77
C SER A 38 8.59 17.52 -0.79
N ILE A 39 8.28 16.89 0.34
CA ILE A 39 9.27 16.48 1.35
C ILE A 39 10.35 15.58 0.76
N LEU A 40 9.96 14.57 -0.03
CA LEU A 40 10.90 13.63 -0.64
C LEU A 40 11.81 14.31 -1.68
N ASN A 41 11.29 15.26 -2.45
CA ASN A 41 12.10 16.00 -3.43
C ASN A 41 13.02 17.06 -2.78
N HIS A 42 12.68 17.57 -1.59
CA HIS A 42 13.59 18.42 -0.81
C HIS A 42 14.69 17.64 -0.09
N ASN A 43 14.46 16.34 0.14
CA ASN A 43 15.44 15.42 0.73
C ASN A 43 15.76 14.30 -0.26
N PRO A 44 16.30 14.63 -1.45
CA PRO A 44 16.56 13.63 -2.48
C PRO A 44 17.56 12.60 -1.98
N TRP A 45 17.41 11.38 -2.47
CA TRP A 45 18.42 10.36 -2.19
C TRP A 45 19.68 10.71 -2.98
N TYR A 46 20.81 10.79 -2.27
CA TYR A 46 22.06 11.26 -2.85
C TYR A 46 22.95 10.10 -3.30
N ARG A 47 23.39 10.16 -4.55
CA ARG A 47 24.57 9.47 -5.06
C ARG A 47 25.37 10.44 -5.95
N PRO A 48 26.71 10.37 -5.94
CA PRO A 48 27.52 11.17 -6.85
C PRO A 48 27.08 10.96 -8.31
N ASN A 49 26.94 12.06 -9.07
CA ASN A 49 26.54 12.08 -10.48
C ASN A 49 25.13 11.55 -10.81
N ILE A 50 24.29 11.33 -9.80
CA ILE A 50 22.90 10.89 -9.97
C ILE A 50 21.98 11.88 -9.26
N LYS A 51 21.10 12.53 -10.03
CA LYS A 51 19.99 13.30 -9.46
C LYS A 51 18.81 12.38 -9.22
N SER A 52 18.16 12.51 -8.06
CA SER A 52 16.93 11.77 -7.77
C SER A 52 15.71 12.71 -7.76
N ARG A 53 14.62 12.29 -8.39
CA ARG A 53 13.31 12.94 -8.30
C ARG A 53 12.25 11.94 -7.89
N TYR A 54 11.33 12.34 -7.03
CA TYR A 54 10.21 11.52 -6.61
C TYR A 54 8.92 11.95 -7.27
N ASN A 55 8.11 10.97 -7.65
CA ASN A 55 6.69 11.13 -7.94
C ASN A 55 5.88 10.26 -6.98
N ILE A 56 4.66 10.71 -6.68
CA ILE A 56 3.71 9.98 -5.84
C ILE A 56 2.48 9.69 -6.69
N ARG A 57 2.05 8.42 -6.74
CA ARG A 57 0.80 8.00 -7.37
C ARG A 57 -0.01 7.18 -6.38
N ILE A 58 -1.30 7.05 -6.64
CA ILE A 58 -2.19 6.21 -5.87
C ILE A 58 -2.86 5.17 -6.76
N GLY A 59 -3.19 4.04 -6.16
CA GLY A 59 -4.03 3.00 -6.72
C GLY A 59 -5.13 2.62 -5.72
N TRP A 60 -6.20 2.00 -6.21
CA TRP A 60 -7.32 1.55 -5.39
C TRP A 60 -7.70 0.12 -5.74
N ILE A 61 -7.97 -0.66 -4.70
CA ILE A 61 -8.46 -2.03 -4.80
C ILE A 61 -9.55 -2.18 -3.74
N ASP A 62 -10.79 -2.55 -4.06
CA ASP A 62 -11.88 -2.53 -3.07
C ASP A 62 -11.84 -3.71 -2.08
N LYS A 63 -11.04 -3.66 -1.00
CA LYS A 63 -10.92 -4.73 0.03
C LYS A 63 -10.69 -6.13 -0.55
N ILE A 64 -9.97 -6.16 -1.65
CA ILE A 64 -9.69 -7.34 -2.45
C ILE A 64 -8.26 -7.22 -2.96
N PRO A 65 -7.68 -8.30 -3.50
CA PRO A 65 -8.08 -9.69 -3.35
C PRO A 65 -8.06 -10.19 -1.89
N LEU A 66 -8.62 -11.37 -1.67
CA LEU A 66 -8.67 -12.07 -0.39
C LEU A 66 -7.84 -13.36 -0.44
N ALA A 67 -7.18 -13.70 0.66
CA ALA A 67 -6.53 -14.99 0.85
C ALA A 67 -7.52 -16.04 1.38
N GLU A 68 -7.48 -17.24 0.83
CA GLU A 68 -8.07 -18.46 1.40
C GLU A 68 -6.95 -19.45 1.72
N PHE A 69 -6.83 -19.87 2.98
CA PHE A 69 -5.78 -20.80 3.36
C PHE A 69 -6.01 -22.17 2.71
N ASN A 70 -4.95 -22.76 2.13
CA ASN A 70 -5.04 -24.10 1.52
C ASN A 70 -5.26 -25.21 2.56
N SER A 71 -5.01 -24.91 3.83
CA SER A 71 -5.25 -25.81 4.96
C SER A 71 -5.72 -25.00 6.16
N PRO A 72 -6.50 -25.58 7.09
CA PRO A 72 -6.93 -24.87 8.29
C PRO A 72 -5.74 -24.32 9.08
N VAL A 73 -5.78 -23.02 9.41
CA VAL A 73 -4.73 -22.36 10.19
C VAL A 73 -5.22 -22.18 11.62
N THR A 74 -4.39 -22.51 12.60
CA THR A 74 -4.69 -22.26 14.01
C THR A 74 -4.28 -20.85 14.39
N GLY A 75 -5.25 -20.03 14.80
CA GLY A 75 -5.00 -18.69 15.31
C GLY A 75 -4.28 -18.71 16.66
N VAL A 76 -3.73 -17.56 17.08
CA VAL A 76 -2.98 -17.44 18.35
C VAL A 76 -3.81 -17.71 19.61
N ASN A 77 -5.15 -17.70 19.50
CA ASN A 77 -6.08 -18.09 20.57
C ASN A 77 -6.47 -19.58 20.52
N GLY A 78 -5.89 -20.37 19.60
CA GLY A 78 -6.20 -21.79 19.41
C GLY A 78 -7.41 -22.07 18.51
N ALA A 79 -8.15 -21.05 18.05
CA ALA A 79 -9.28 -21.26 17.16
C ALA A 79 -8.84 -21.61 15.73
N THR A 80 -9.56 -22.52 15.08
CA THR A 80 -9.32 -22.92 13.69
C THR A 80 -9.91 -21.91 12.72
N ILE A 81 -9.09 -21.42 11.80
CA ILE A 81 -9.47 -20.44 10.78
C ILE A 81 -9.66 -21.16 9.44
N THR A 82 -10.85 -20.98 8.85
CA THR A 82 -11.22 -21.55 7.55
C THR A 82 -11.77 -20.50 6.59
N GLN A 83 -12.03 -19.28 7.07
CA GLN A 83 -12.62 -18.21 6.27
C GLN A 83 -11.55 -17.39 5.56
N ARG A 84 -11.92 -16.81 4.42
CA ARG A 84 -11.10 -15.84 3.69
C ARG A 84 -10.77 -14.61 4.53
N VAL A 85 -9.64 -13.98 4.20
CA VAL A 85 -9.14 -12.79 4.89
C VAL A 85 -8.57 -11.78 3.90
N GLU A 86 -8.72 -10.49 4.20
CA GLU A 86 -8.10 -9.39 3.45
C GLU A 86 -6.58 -9.47 3.59
N ILE A 87 -5.84 -9.12 2.54
CA ILE A 87 -4.37 -9.15 2.57
C ILE A 87 -3.79 -8.02 3.45
N GLY A 88 -4.51 -6.91 3.59
CA GLY A 88 -4.17 -5.78 4.47
C GLY A 88 -5.22 -4.68 4.31
N ASP A 89 -4.95 -3.47 4.83
CA ASP A 89 -5.79 -2.28 4.62
C ASP A 89 -5.22 -1.30 3.61
N PHE A 90 -3.89 -1.24 3.46
CA PHE A 90 -3.23 -0.52 2.36
C PHE A 90 -1.85 -1.12 2.06
N MET A 91 -1.23 -0.66 0.96
CA MET A 91 0.13 -1.04 0.58
C MET A 91 0.97 0.17 0.20
N ILE A 92 2.27 0.13 0.50
CA ILE A 92 3.26 1.10 0.03
C ILE A 92 4.19 0.39 -0.95
N ILE A 93 4.34 0.94 -2.15
CA ILE A 93 5.27 0.46 -3.17
C ILE A 93 6.30 1.55 -3.45
N LEU A 94 7.59 1.22 -3.33
CA LEU A 94 8.68 1.99 -3.92
C LEU A 94 9.06 1.36 -5.26
N SER A 95 9.14 2.17 -6.32
CA SER A 95 9.70 1.77 -7.61
C SER A 95 10.83 2.72 -7.99
N GLU A 96 12.04 2.18 -8.15
CA GLU A 96 13.21 2.95 -8.55
C GLU A 96 13.50 2.75 -10.04
N ASN A 97 13.34 3.84 -10.78
CA ASN A 97 13.46 3.91 -12.22
C ASN A 97 14.74 4.66 -12.56
N HIS A 98 15.70 4.00 -13.19
CA HIS A 98 16.85 4.67 -13.77
C HIS A 98 16.51 5.21 -15.14
N LEU A 99 16.92 6.44 -15.39
CA LEU A 99 16.84 7.14 -16.65
C LEU A 99 18.27 7.42 -17.09
N GLN A 100 18.78 6.56 -17.97
CA GLN A 100 20.08 6.74 -18.58
C GLN A 100 19.90 7.54 -19.87
N ARG A 101 20.47 8.74 -19.92
CA ARG A 101 20.45 9.58 -21.12
C ARG A 101 21.59 9.15 -22.04
N ASN A 102 21.25 8.49 -23.14
CA ASN A 102 22.18 8.25 -24.25
C ASN A 102 22.10 9.43 -25.24
N PRO A 103 23.14 9.64 -26.07
CA PRO A 103 23.16 10.72 -27.07
C PRO A 103 21.94 10.76 -27.99
N ASP A 104 21.32 9.60 -28.26
CA ASP A 104 20.20 9.45 -29.21
C ASP A 104 18.92 8.87 -28.58
N ASP A 105 18.92 8.47 -27.31
CA ASP A 105 17.76 7.83 -26.64
C ASP A 105 17.82 7.95 -25.10
N THR A 106 16.68 7.85 -24.41
CA THR A 106 16.64 7.72 -22.94
C THR A 106 16.22 6.31 -22.57
N ILE A 107 17.16 5.51 -22.07
CA ILE A 107 16.83 4.16 -21.58
C ILE A 107 16.27 4.27 -20.17
N ARG A 108 15.03 3.78 -20.00
CA ARG A 108 14.40 3.60 -18.69
C ARG A 108 14.41 2.14 -18.29
N TYR A 109 14.97 1.83 -17.11
CA TYR A 109 14.84 0.51 -16.51
C TYR A 109 14.55 0.61 -15.01
N CYS A 110 13.81 -0.36 -14.47
CA CYS A 110 13.46 -0.42 -13.07
C CYS A 110 14.48 -1.32 -12.35
N GLU A 111 15.27 -0.76 -11.44
CA GLU A 111 16.32 -1.53 -10.73
C GLU A 111 15.84 -2.14 -9.43
N ASN A 112 14.95 -1.45 -8.72
CA ASN A 112 14.58 -1.84 -7.36
C ASN A 112 13.12 -1.55 -7.12
N GLN A 113 12.37 -2.58 -6.74
CA GLN A 113 11.00 -2.43 -6.31
C GLN A 113 10.85 -3.05 -4.93
N ARG A 114 10.17 -2.35 -4.02
CA ARG A 114 9.88 -2.81 -2.67
C ARG A 114 8.42 -2.59 -2.35
N ALA A 115 7.79 -3.57 -1.73
CA ALA A 115 6.41 -3.48 -1.29
C ALA A 115 6.32 -3.75 0.21
N LEU A 116 5.45 -3.01 0.89
CA LEU A 116 5.06 -3.26 2.27
C LEU A 116 3.53 -3.28 2.35
N ILE A 117 2.98 -4.37 2.84
CA ILE A 117 1.55 -4.50 3.14
C ILE A 117 1.29 -4.04 4.57
N VAL A 118 0.27 -3.21 4.76
CA VAL A 118 -0.04 -2.62 6.06
C VAL A 118 -1.45 -2.99 6.49
N GLN A 119 -1.59 -3.60 7.66
CA GLN A 119 -2.86 -3.75 8.36
C GLN A 119 -3.04 -2.56 9.31
N ALA A 120 -4.00 -1.71 9.05
CA ALA A 120 -4.25 -0.46 9.75
C ALA A 120 -5.44 -0.59 10.70
N LYS A 121 -5.29 -0.20 11.97
CA LYS A 121 -6.34 -0.32 12.98
C LYS A 121 -6.41 0.95 13.82
N LEU A 122 -7.60 1.26 14.33
CA LEU A 122 -7.74 2.25 15.40
C LEU A 122 -7.14 1.70 16.71
N SER A 123 -6.44 2.55 17.45
CA SER A 123 -5.86 2.23 18.75
C SER A 123 -6.38 3.18 19.82
N ASN A 124 -6.54 2.68 21.04
CA ASN A 124 -6.87 3.48 22.22
C ASN A 124 -5.64 3.95 22.99
N GLN A 125 -4.43 3.58 22.55
CA GLN A 125 -3.17 3.92 23.20
C GLN A 125 -2.06 4.25 22.20
N GLN A 126 -1.13 5.09 22.65
CA GLN A 126 0.13 5.32 21.97
C GLN A 126 0.99 4.05 21.98
N ASN A 127 1.75 3.82 20.91
CA ASN A 127 2.64 2.65 20.76
C ASN A 127 1.94 1.33 21.13
N PRO A 128 0.83 0.97 20.45
CA PRO A 128 0.12 -0.26 20.77
C PRO A 128 0.97 -1.49 20.49
N THR A 129 0.43 -2.64 20.89
CA THR A 129 1.03 -3.94 20.60
C THR A 129 0.23 -4.62 19.50
N SER A 130 0.92 -5.28 18.57
CA SER A 130 0.32 -6.11 17.54
C SER A 130 -0.23 -7.43 18.13
N PRO A 131 -1.38 -7.93 17.66
CA PRO A 131 -2.29 -7.26 16.74
C PRO A 131 -3.03 -6.12 17.45
N ILE A 132 -3.37 -5.09 16.70
CA ILE A 132 -4.13 -3.96 17.22
C ILE A 132 -5.61 -4.29 17.07
N GLY A 133 -6.32 -4.31 18.19
CA GLY A 133 -7.73 -4.72 18.25
C GLY A 133 -7.94 -5.93 19.15
N HIS A 134 -9.22 -6.27 19.35
CA HIS A 134 -9.58 -7.38 20.23
C HIS A 134 -9.43 -8.72 19.51
N ILE A 135 -8.74 -9.67 20.13
CA ILE A 135 -8.85 -11.10 19.79
C ILE A 135 -9.74 -11.75 20.85
N PRO A 136 -10.85 -12.40 20.46
CA PRO A 136 -11.70 -13.07 21.42
C PRO A 136 -10.98 -14.31 22.00
N PRO A 137 -11.24 -14.67 23.27
CA PRO A 137 -10.65 -15.87 23.88
C PRO A 137 -10.99 -17.16 23.12
N SER A 138 -12.14 -17.19 22.45
CA SER A 138 -12.59 -18.29 21.60
C SER A 138 -13.25 -17.75 20.32
N GLY A 139 -13.23 -18.56 19.25
CA GLY A 139 -13.77 -18.18 17.95
C GLY A 139 -12.81 -17.37 17.08
N VAL A 140 -13.30 -16.95 15.92
CA VAL A 140 -12.51 -16.31 14.86
C VAL A 140 -13.12 -14.96 14.48
N ASN A 141 -12.32 -13.90 14.49
CA ASN A 141 -12.67 -12.58 13.99
C ASN A 141 -11.65 -12.09 12.95
N SER A 142 -11.88 -10.92 12.34
CA SER A 142 -10.98 -10.37 11.31
C SER A 142 -9.54 -10.21 11.81
N THR A 143 -9.35 -9.58 12.97
CA THR A 143 -8.02 -9.33 13.56
C THR A 143 -7.21 -10.62 13.75
N LEU A 144 -7.84 -11.70 14.21
CA LEU A 144 -7.18 -13.00 14.34
C LEU A 144 -6.71 -13.55 12.98
N LYS A 145 -7.56 -13.45 11.95
CA LYS A 145 -7.23 -13.92 10.60
C LYS A 145 -6.12 -13.10 9.96
N GLU A 146 -6.18 -11.78 10.09
CA GLU A 146 -5.18 -10.84 9.58
C GLU A 146 -3.81 -11.12 10.20
N LEU A 147 -3.77 -11.30 11.54
CA LEU A 147 -2.54 -11.69 12.22
C LEU A 147 -2.04 -13.06 11.73
N ALA A 148 -2.91 -14.06 11.61
CA ALA A 148 -2.53 -15.40 11.17
C ALA A 148 -1.95 -15.40 9.74
N LEU A 149 -2.52 -14.60 8.83
CA LEU A 149 -1.96 -14.43 7.48
C LEU A 149 -0.61 -13.72 7.54
N LEU A 150 -0.56 -12.53 8.14
CA LEU A 150 0.58 -11.62 8.01
C LEU A 150 1.80 -12.01 8.85
N SER A 151 1.62 -12.83 9.89
CA SER A 151 2.70 -13.24 10.80
C SER A 151 3.50 -14.44 10.33
N SER A 152 2.99 -15.21 9.38
CA SER A 152 3.67 -16.43 8.92
C SER A 152 3.47 -16.77 7.44
N TRP A 153 2.62 -16.03 6.72
CA TRP A 153 2.30 -16.30 5.30
C TRP A 153 1.99 -17.78 5.00
N PRO A 154 1.06 -18.41 5.74
CA PRO A 154 0.71 -19.81 5.50
C PRO A 154 0.17 -19.97 4.07
N SER A 155 0.43 -21.12 3.42
CA SER A 155 0.02 -21.35 2.03
C SER A 155 -1.45 -20.99 1.78
N PHE A 156 -1.70 -20.22 0.72
CA PHE A 156 -3.03 -19.72 0.41
C PHE A 156 -3.29 -19.55 -1.09
N ASP A 157 -4.57 -19.58 -1.45
CA ASP A 157 -5.06 -19.16 -2.77
C ASP A 157 -5.54 -17.70 -2.70
N LEU A 158 -5.30 -16.96 -3.77
CA LEU A 158 -5.73 -15.58 -3.91
C LEU A 158 -7.05 -15.52 -4.69
N TYR A 159 -8.08 -14.92 -4.12
CA TYR A 159 -9.39 -14.77 -4.74
C TYR A 159 -9.78 -13.31 -4.95
N LEU A 160 -10.52 -13.03 -6.02
CA LEU A 160 -10.93 -11.67 -6.34
C LEU A 160 -11.93 -11.08 -5.34
N ALA A 161 -12.74 -11.90 -4.67
CA ALA A 161 -13.73 -11.50 -3.69
C ALA A 161 -14.17 -12.70 -2.85
N SER A 162 -14.94 -12.47 -1.78
CA SER A 162 -15.38 -13.53 -0.87
C SER A 162 -16.21 -14.64 -1.53
N ARG A 163 -17.00 -14.30 -2.57
CA ARG A 163 -17.84 -15.27 -3.31
C ARG A 163 -17.20 -15.78 -4.60
N SER A 164 -15.98 -15.35 -4.93
CA SER A 164 -15.29 -15.82 -6.14
C SER A 164 -15.02 -17.31 -6.05
N LYS A 165 -15.48 -18.07 -7.05
CA LYS A 165 -15.26 -19.51 -7.15
C LYS A 165 -13.90 -19.86 -7.76
N THR A 166 -13.37 -18.96 -8.59
CA THR A 166 -12.09 -19.13 -9.27
C THR A 166 -11.03 -18.27 -8.59
N GLN A 167 -9.90 -18.90 -8.28
CA GLN A 167 -8.71 -18.22 -7.77
C GLN A 167 -8.02 -17.42 -8.88
N ILE A 168 -7.47 -16.26 -8.51
CA ILE A 168 -6.57 -15.44 -9.33
C ILE A 168 -5.20 -16.11 -9.37
N LEU A 169 -4.69 -16.51 -8.20
CA LEU A 169 -3.42 -17.21 -8.05
C LEU A 169 -3.62 -18.40 -7.12
N PRO A 170 -3.31 -19.63 -7.57
CA PRO A 170 -3.28 -20.80 -6.70
C PRO A 170 -1.98 -20.93 -5.90
N ASN A 171 -2.07 -21.60 -4.75
CA ASN A 171 -0.99 -22.21 -3.97
C ASN A 171 0.20 -21.27 -3.75
N LEU A 172 -0.07 -20.02 -3.35
CA LEU A 172 0.98 -19.08 -3.00
C LEU A 172 1.67 -19.54 -1.72
N ASN A 173 2.97 -19.81 -1.84
CA ASN A 173 3.83 -20.17 -0.73
C ASN A 173 4.93 -19.11 -0.58
N ILE A 174 4.64 -18.10 0.22
CA ILE A 174 5.51 -16.94 0.41
C ILE A 174 6.38 -17.20 1.64
N PRO A 175 7.72 -17.32 1.50
CA PRO A 175 8.60 -17.41 2.66
C PRO A 175 8.43 -16.17 3.55
N PHE A 176 8.23 -16.39 4.84
CA PHE A 176 8.07 -15.30 5.80
C PHE A 176 9.32 -14.41 5.86
N ASP A 177 9.11 -13.10 5.72
CA ASP A 177 10.09 -12.06 6.02
C ASP A 177 9.40 -10.90 6.76
N PRO A 178 9.96 -10.40 7.88
CA PRO A 178 9.34 -9.33 8.67
C PRO A 178 9.23 -7.98 7.93
N GLN A 179 9.84 -7.83 6.75
CA GLN A 179 9.74 -6.62 5.92
C GLN A 179 8.56 -6.66 4.93
N GLN A 180 7.85 -7.79 4.81
CA GLN A 180 6.72 -7.93 3.87
C GLN A 180 5.46 -7.22 4.37
N SER A 181 5.24 -7.21 5.68
CA SER A 181 4.01 -6.73 6.27
C SER A 181 4.20 -6.07 7.65
N CYS A 182 3.29 -5.18 8.02
CA CYS A 182 3.25 -4.59 9.35
C CYS A 182 1.82 -4.34 9.83
N PHE A 183 1.64 -4.23 11.15
CA PHE A 183 0.44 -3.65 11.76
C PHE A 183 0.71 -2.17 12.06
N SER A 184 -0.30 -1.33 11.86
CA SER A 184 -0.24 0.11 12.09
C SER A 184 -1.43 0.60 12.91
N GLY A 185 -1.16 1.26 14.03
CA GLY A 185 -2.16 1.74 14.97
C GLY A 185 -2.33 3.24 14.90
N PHE A 186 -3.54 3.70 14.60
CA PHE A 186 -3.88 5.10 14.67
C PHE A 186 -4.21 5.52 16.10
N TYR A 187 -3.46 6.49 16.64
CA TYR A 187 -3.75 7.11 17.92
C TYR A 187 -3.37 8.59 17.87
N ASN A 188 -4.31 9.47 18.25
CA ASN A 188 -4.10 10.91 18.36
C ASN A 188 -3.34 11.52 17.16
N LYS A 189 -3.90 11.36 15.94
CA LYS A 189 -3.36 11.89 14.68
C LYS A 189 -2.03 11.28 14.23
N LYS A 190 -1.57 10.20 14.86
CA LYS A 190 -0.32 9.52 14.55
C LYS A 190 -0.58 8.06 14.24
N TRP A 191 0.28 7.48 13.41
CA TRP A 191 0.29 6.07 13.07
C TRP A 191 1.56 5.43 13.62
N PHE A 192 1.37 4.35 14.37
CA PHE A 192 2.43 3.59 15.02
C PHE A 192 2.51 2.20 14.39
N CYS A 193 3.61 1.92 13.71
CA CYS A 193 3.84 0.69 12.97
C CYS A 193 4.72 -0.28 13.77
N GLY A 194 4.43 -1.57 13.64
CA GLY A 194 5.21 -2.67 14.21
C GLY A 194 5.10 -3.93 13.37
N GLN A 195 5.99 -4.88 13.60
CA GLN A 195 5.97 -6.17 12.91
C GLN A 195 4.58 -6.82 13.06
N ALA A 196 4.12 -7.49 12.01
CA ALA A 196 2.92 -8.31 12.07
C ALA A 196 3.14 -9.61 12.86
N ALA A 197 3.46 -9.50 14.15
CA ALA A 197 3.68 -10.65 15.02
C ALA A 197 2.94 -10.47 16.35
N ASN A 198 2.50 -11.58 16.93
CA ASN A 198 1.75 -11.54 18.19
C ASN A 198 2.61 -10.92 19.30
N LYS A 199 2.04 -9.94 20.00
CA LYS A 199 2.67 -9.16 21.07
C LYS A 199 3.88 -8.31 20.61
N ALA A 200 4.09 -8.10 19.31
CA ALA A 200 5.17 -7.23 18.84
C ALA A 200 4.82 -5.75 19.10
N PRO A 201 5.76 -4.92 19.59
CA PRO A 201 5.51 -3.50 19.82
C PRO A 201 5.40 -2.73 18.50
N CYS A 202 4.46 -1.80 18.40
CA CYS A 202 4.36 -0.83 17.32
C CYS A 202 5.03 0.48 17.74
N ASN A 203 6.35 0.57 17.57
CA ASN A 203 7.18 1.68 18.06
C ASN A 203 7.71 2.61 16.95
N LEU A 204 7.54 2.24 15.67
CA LEU A 204 7.96 3.09 14.56
C LEU A 204 6.82 4.04 14.20
N SER A 205 7.11 5.30 13.88
CA SER A 205 6.08 6.14 13.24
C SER A 205 5.90 5.74 11.77
N LEU A 206 4.72 6.01 11.20
CA LEU A 206 4.52 5.81 9.76
C LEU A 206 5.47 6.68 8.91
N GLY A 207 5.82 7.89 9.37
CA GLY A 207 6.85 8.70 8.72
C GLY A 207 8.22 8.03 8.71
N GLU A 208 8.60 7.35 9.79
CA GLU A 208 9.81 6.53 9.84
C GLU A 208 9.73 5.32 8.90
N VAL A 209 8.59 4.65 8.79
CA VAL A 209 8.39 3.54 7.85
C VAL A 209 8.54 4.01 6.39
N ILE A 210 7.94 5.14 6.01
CA ILE A 210 8.07 5.72 4.66
C ILE A 210 9.53 6.09 4.38
N GLU A 211 10.23 6.71 5.34
CA GLU A 211 11.66 7.00 5.23
C GLU A 211 12.51 5.72 5.07
N LYS A 212 12.22 4.67 5.84
CA LYS A 212 12.93 3.38 5.70
C LYS A 212 12.67 2.72 4.35
N ILE A 213 11.43 2.70 3.87
CA ILE A 213 11.10 2.12 2.55
C ILE A 213 11.86 2.88 1.45
N THR A 214 11.76 4.21 1.44
CA THR A 214 12.49 5.03 0.46
C THR A 214 13.99 4.78 0.55
N ASN A 215 14.58 4.68 1.74
CA ASN A 215 16.00 4.37 1.90
C ASN A 215 16.37 2.89 1.71
N ARG A 216 15.46 2.04 1.22
CA ARG A 216 15.67 0.61 0.95
C ARG A 216 15.95 -0.24 2.22
N ASN A 217 15.52 0.27 3.38
CA ASN A 217 15.68 -0.36 4.69
C ASN A 217 14.38 -0.97 5.24
N ALA A 218 13.30 -0.93 4.46
CA ALA A 218 12.03 -1.59 4.75
C ALA A 218 11.28 -1.91 3.46
N GLY A 219 10.24 -2.74 3.55
CA GLY A 219 9.54 -3.30 2.40
C GLY A 219 10.34 -4.43 1.76
N PHE A 220 9.65 -5.49 1.34
CA PHE A 220 10.30 -6.65 0.74
C PHE A 220 10.46 -6.46 -0.77
N VAL A 221 11.62 -6.88 -1.28
CA VAL A 221 11.98 -6.70 -2.70
C VAL A 221 11.05 -7.53 -3.57
N PHE A 222 10.63 -6.97 -4.71
CA PHE A 222 9.87 -7.70 -5.71
C PHE A 222 10.27 -7.34 -7.15
N ASN A 223 9.84 -8.14 -8.12
CA ASN A 223 9.98 -7.86 -9.55
C ASN A 223 8.63 -7.91 -10.27
N GLU A 224 8.14 -6.76 -10.72
CA GLU A 224 6.84 -6.65 -11.39
C GLU A 224 6.87 -7.15 -12.85
N VAL A 225 7.99 -6.92 -13.55
CA VAL A 225 8.12 -7.17 -14.99
C VAL A 225 8.30 -8.66 -15.29
N SER A 226 9.11 -9.33 -14.47
CA SER A 226 9.39 -10.76 -14.59
C SER A 226 9.31 -11.38 -13.20
N PRO A 227 8.09 -11.73 -12.72
CA PRO A 227 7.89 -12.35 -11.43
C PRO A 227 8.66 -13.66 -11.30
N LYS A 228 9.51 -13.78 -10.29
CA LYS A 228 10.38 -14.94 -10.06
C LYS A 228 9.88 -15.85 -8.94
N ASN A 229 9.14 -15.28 -7.98
CA ASN A 229 8.64 -15.99 -6.81
C ASN A 229 7.17 -15.63 -6.53
N ASP A 230 6.57 -16.26 -5.51
CA ASP A 230 5.15 -16.06 -5.18
C ASP A 230 4.86 -14.68 -4.57
N TRP A 231 5.85 -14.04 -3.93
CA TRP A 231 5.72 -12.65 -3.50
C TRP A 231 5.62 -11.71 -4.70
N ASP A 232 6.46 -11.87 -5.71
CA ASP A 232 6.40 -11.09 -6.95
C ASP A 232 5.04 -11.24 -7.64
N LYS A 233 4.53 -12.48 -7.72
CA LYS A 233 3.21 -12.78 -8.30
C LYS A 233 2.09 -12.12 -7.51
N LEU A 234 2.13 -12.18 -6.18
CA LEU A 234 1.16 -11.52 -5.31
C LEU A 234 1.15 -10.01 -5.58
N ILE A 235 2.29 -9.33 -5.44
CA ILE A 235 2.38 -7.88 -5.61
C ILE A 235 2.00 -7.45 -7.02
N LYS A 236 2.48 -8.16 -8.05
CA LYS A 236 2.07 -7.88 -9.44
C LYS A 236 0.55 -8.02 -9.61
N SER A 237 -0.06 -9.06 -9.03
CA SER A 237 -1.51 -9.26 -9.10
C SER A 237 -2.28 -8.16 -8.38
N MET A 238 -1.81 -7.70 -7.21
CA MET A 238 -2.38 -6.52 -6.55
C MET A 238 -2.36 -5.30 -7.47
N VAL A 239 -1.21 -5.02 -8.09
CA VAL A 239 -1.04 -3.89 -9.01
C VAL A 239 -1.90 -4.04 -10.27
N ASP A 240 -1.99 -5.24 -10.85
CA ASP A 240 -2.81 -5.49 -12.04
C ASP A 240 -4.31 -5.37 -11.74
N ILE A 241 -4.77 -5.89 -10.59
CA ILE A 241 -6.16 -5.73 -10.16
C ILE A 241 -6.47 -4.25 -9.99
N CYS A 242 -5.56 -3.48 -9.38
CA CYS A 242 -5.69 -2.03 -9.27
C CYS A 242 -5.84 -1.36 -10.65
N ARG A 243 -5.03 -1.75 -11.64
CA ARG A 243 -5.09 -1.21 -13.01
C ARG A 243 -6.39 -1.54 -13.72
N ILE A 244 -6.84 -2.79 -13.61
CA ILE A 244 -8.08 -3.29 -14.26
C ILE A 244 -9.31 -2.66 -13.63
N ARG A 245 -9.30 -2.48 -12.31
CA ARG A 245 -10.42 -1.90 -11.54
C ARG A 245 -10.43 -0.38 -11.52
N ASN A 246 -9.76 0.30 -12.45
CA ASN A 246 -9.83 1.74 -12.57
C ASN A 246 -11.30 2.22 -12.50
N ARG A 247 -11.63 2.83 -11.34
CA ARG A 247 -12.87 3.50 -10.91
C ARG A 247 -13.96 2.61 -10.28
N PRO A 248 -14.59 3.06 -9.18
CA PRO A 248 -15.97 2.68 -8.87
C PRO A 248 -16.86 2.93 -10.09
N LYS A 249 -17.62 1.93 -10.54
CA LYS A 249 -18.62 2.09 -11.62
C LYS A 249 -19.94 2.73 -11.16
N HIS A 250 -20.01 3.19 -9.91
CA HIS A 250 -21.26 3.67 -9.31
C HIS A 250 -21.22 5.17 -9.07
N TYR A 251 -21.38 5.97 -10.13
CA TYR A 251 -22.14 7.23 -10.21
C TYR A 251 -22.11 7.77 -11.64
N ILE A 252 -22.69 7.00 -12.57
CA ILE A 252 -23.32 7.58 -13.76
C ILE A 252 -24.72 7.00 -13.78
N ASN A 253 -25.67 7.69 -13.17
CA ASN A 253 -27.04 7.55 -13.60
C ASN A 253 -27.85 8.83 -13.41
N THR A 254 -28.42 9.23 -14.55
CA THR A 254 -29.64 10.02 -14.74
C THR A 254 -29.61 11.53 -14.50
N ALA A 255 -29.67 12.24 -15.64
CA ALA A 255 -30.10 13.63 -15.90
C ALA A 255 -29.18 14.74 -15.35
N ALA A 256 -28.70 15.70 -16.12
CA ALA A 256 -29.21 16.31 -17.35
C ALA A 256 -28.06 16.97 -18.15
N PRO A 257 -28.33 17.42 -19.40
CA PRO A 257 -27.34 17.69 -20.42
C PRO A 257 -26.78 19.11 -20.33
N GLY A 258 -25.52 19.28 -20.74
CA GLY A 258 -25.02 20.60 -21.11
C GLY A 258 -23.58 20.86 -20.70
N ARG A 259 -22.73 20.95 -21.73
CA ARG A 259 -21.44 21.66 -21.75
C ARG A 259 -20.33 21.06 -20.87
N LEU A 260 -19.49 20.23 -21.50
CA LEU A 260 -18.05 20.48 -21.66
C LEU A 260 -17.47 19.32 -22.46
N LEU A 261 -17.74 19.36 -23.77
CA LEU A 261 -17.24 18.42 -24.76
C LEU A 261 -16.28 19.19 -25.68
N SER A 262 -15.15 19.60 -25.12
CA SER A 262 -14.02 20.18 -25.85
C SER A 262 -12.76 20.19 -24.97
N ALA A 263 -12.27 19.01 -24.59
CA ALA A 263 -10.91 18.84 -24.04
C ALA A 263 -10.36 17.41 -24.22
N PHE A 264 -10.89 16.64 -25.18
CA PHE A 264 -10.51 15.24 -25.40
C PHE A 264 -10.04 14.98 -26.83
N THR A 265 -8.90 15.59 -27.18
CA THR A 265 -8.01 15.09 -28.25
C THR A 265 -6.67 15.85 -28.22
N GLN A 266 -5.75 15.44 -27.35
CA GLN A 266 -4.29 15.51 -27.55
C GLN A 266 -3.56 15.02 -26.29
N LEU A 267 -3.05 13.78 -26.32
CA LEU A 267 -1.71 13.36 -25.88
C LEU A 267 -1.69 11.82 -25.76
N ILE A 268 -1.58 11.17 -26.92
CA ILE A 268 -0.79 9.94 -27.02
C ILE A 268 0.49 10.40 -27.68
N ASN A 269 1.48 10.73 -26.85
CA ASN A 269 2.92 10.69 -27.14
C ASN A 269 3.67 11.16 -25.89
N ASP A 270 4.55 10.30 -25.42
CA ASP A 270 5.65 10.50 -24.46
C ASP A 270 5.46 11.36 -23.20
N THR A 271 5.75 10.72 -22.06
CA THR A 271 6.24 11.34 -20.81
C THR A 271 5.33 12.32 -20.07
N GLN A 272 4.04 12.01 -19.87
CA GLN A 272 3.26 12.69 -18.82
C GLN A 272 2.34 11.74 -18.05
N TYR A 273 2.84 11.25 -16.91
CA TYR A 273 2.00 10.85 -15.78
C TYR A 273 1.45 12.15 -15.16
N GLU A 274 0.38 12.71 -15.73
CA GLU A 274 -0.32 13.83 -15.10
C GLU A 274 -1.07 13.35 -13.85
N ASP A 275 -0.54 13.87 -12.74
CA ASP A 275 -1.14 14.25 -11.48
C ASP A 275 -2.65 13.95 -11.24
N LEU A 276 -2.88 13.09 -10.24
CA LEU A 276 -3.90 13.21 -9.19
C LEU A 276 -5.31 13.69 -9.56
N VAL A 277 -6.28 12.76 -9.60
CA VAL A 277 -7.67 13.05 -9.19
C VAL A 277 -8.27 11.87 -8.41
N LEU A 278 -8.76 12.20 -7.22
CA LEU A 278 -9.55 11.39 -6.28
C LEU A 278 -11.05 11.63 -6.54
N GLU A 279 -11.88 10.60 -6.41
CA GLU A 279 -13.30 10.78 -6.02
C GLU A 279 -13.43 10.37 -4.55
N GLU A 280 -13.76 11.34 -3.70
CA GLU A 280 -14.14 11.11 -2.31
C GLU A 280 -15.51 10.43 -2.32
N ASP A 281 -15.57 9.12 -1.98
CA ASP A 281 -16.71 8.43 -1.35
C ASP A 281 -16.70 6.88 -1.51
N ASN A 282 -15.57 6.22 -1.76
CA ASN A 282 -15.52 4.75 -1.77
C ASN A 282 -14.38 4.16 -0.93
N PRO A 283 -14.66 3.32 0.09
CA PRO A 283 -13.64 2.71 0.93
C PRO A 283 -12.92 1.56 0.22
N ALA A 284 -12.01 1.90 -0.70
CA ALA A 284 -11.11 0.93 -1.30
C ALA A 284 -9.79 0.82 -0.50
N PHE A 285 -9.17 -0.37 -0.48
CA PHE A 285 -7.77 -0.64 -0.12
C PHE A 285 -6.85 0.16 -1.06
N PRO A 286 -6.14 1.17 -0.57
CA PRO A 286 -5.28 1.99 -1.41
C PRO A 286 -3.86 1.43 -1.54
N ILE A 287 -3.22 1.73 -2.67
CA ILE A 287 -1.79 1.55 -2.90
C ILE A 287 -1.14 2.93 -3.01
N LEU A 288 -0.17 3.23 -2.15
CA LEU A 288 0.72 4.38 -2.28
C LEU A 288 1.93 4.00 -3.12
N PHE A 289 2.02 4.49 -4.36
CA PHE A 289 3.21 4.34 -5.19
C PHE A 289 4.15 5.54 -4.97
N ILE A 290 5.38 5.24 -4.59
CA ILE A 290 6.50 6.17 -4.49
C ILE A 290 7.46 5.81 -5.63
N ASP A 291 7.41 6.57 -6.72
CA ASP A 291 8.34 6.37 -7.83
C ASP A 291 9.56 7.26 -7.63
N ARG A 292 10.74 6.66 -7.52
CA ARG A 292 12.01 7.39 -7.58
C ARG A 292 12.55 7.29 -9.00
N TYR A 293 12.90 8.42 -9.59
CA TYR A 293 13.60 8.54 -10.86
C TYR A 293 15.04 8.93 -10.58
N LEU A 294 15.98 8.10 -11.02
CA LEU A 294 17.42 8.33 -10.93
C LEU A 294 17.91 8.76 -12.30
N ILE A 295 18.47 9.97 -12.40
CA ILE A 295 18.90 10.59 -13.65
C ILE A 295 20.42 10.72 -13.59
N GLU A 296 21.11 10.02 -14.47
CA GLU A 296 22.57 10.10 -14.60
C GLU A 296 22.98 11.21 -15.57
N GLY A 297 24.05 11.95 -15.25
CA GLY A 297 24.70 12.87 -16.19
C GLY A 297 24.17 14.32 -16.23
N GLU A 298 23.54 14.81 -15.16
CA GLU A 298 23.22 16.23 -14.99
C GLU A 298 23.87 16.90 -13.76
#